data_AF-A2BPY3-F1
#
_entry.id   AF-A2BPY3-F1
#
_cell.length_a   1.000
_cell.length_b   1.000
_cell.length_c   1.000
_cell.angle_alpha   90.00
_cell.angle_beta   90.00
_cell.angle_gamma   90.00
#
_symmetry.space_group_name_H-M   'P 1'
#
loop_
_entity.id
_entity.type
_entity.pdbx_description
1 polymer ?
#
loop_
_entity_poly.entity_id
_entity_poly.type
_entity_poly.pdbx_seq_one_letter_code
_entity_poly.pdbx_strand_id
1 'polypeptide(L)' 'MSLNGLTSIVQDSNTVNQGDLIFKLDQDRAWLLENLDKGKWPEIRSELAALERKISKLIISVQENNVDI' A
#
# COMPACT_ATOMS: atom_id res chain seq x y z
N MET A 1 30.02 9.26 34.69
CA MET A 1 28.62 9.62 34.33
C MET A 1 28.68 10.53 33.12
N SER A 2 28.38 9.99 31.93
CA SER A 2 28.18 10.77 30.70
C SER A 2 26.90 10.23 30.08
N LEU A 3 25.82 11.01 30.17
CA LEU A 3 24.58 10.72 29.46
C LEU A 3 24.80 11.16 28.03
N ASN A 4 25.17 10.21 27.18
CA ASN A 4 25.12 10.41 25.74
C ASN A 4 23.65 10.59 25.37
N GLY A 5 23.26 11.85 25.17
CA GLY A 5 22.22 12.18 24.20
C GLY A 5 22.63 11.64 22.83
N LEU A 6 21.66 11.60 21.91
CA LEU A 6 21.69 10.88 20.62
C LEU A 6 21.36 9.40 20.82
N THR A 7 20.10 9.01 20.93
CA THR A 7 19.19 8.99 19.78
C THR A 7 17.75 9.16 20.27
N SER A 8 17.19 10.34 19.98
CA SER A 8 15.75 10.52 19.96
C SER A 8 15.20 9.58 18.89
N ILE A 9 14.74 8.39 19.30
CA ILE A 9 13.96 7.45 18.48
C ILE A 9 12.53 7.97 18.33
N VAL A 10 12.37 9.29 18.23
CA VAL A 10 11.19 9.89 17.63
C VAL A 10 11.39 9.68 16.14
N GLN A 11 11.05 8.48 15.73
CA GLN A 11 10.78 8.14 14.35
C GLN A 11 9.77 9.19 13.87
N ASP A 12 10.25 10.12 13.05
CA ASP A 12 9.46 11.20 12.49
C ASP A 12 8.18 10.58 11.93
N SER A 13 7.04 10.91 12.53
CA SER A 13 5.71 10.44 12.18
C SER A 13 5.24 10.93 10.79
N ASN A 14 6.17 11.42 9.97
CA ASN A 14 5.94 12.08 8.71
C ASN A 14 6.83 11.57 7.55
N THR A 15 7.74 10.61 7.78
CA THR A 15 8.43 9.93 6.67
C THR A 15 7.60 8.72 6.27
N VAL A 16 6.52 8.97 5.53
CA VAL A 16 5.73 7.91 4.90
C VAL A 16 6.66 7.14 3.94
N ASN A 17 7.09 5.95 4.34
CA ASN A 17 7.95 5.12 3.51
C ASN A 17 7.14 4.60 2.32
N GLN A 18 7.71 4.70 1.12
CA GLN A 18 7.06 4.24 -0.10
C GLN A 18 6.68 2.75 -0.06
N GLY A 19 7.51 1.92 0.58
CA GLY A 19 7.20 0.51 0.85
C GLY A 19 5.97 0.34 1.73
N ASP A 20 5.84 1.14 2.80
CA ASP A 20 4.66 1.10 3.68
C ASP A 20 3.38 1.51 2.95
N LEU A 21 3.46 2.47 2.02
CA LEU A 21 2.32 2.86 1.19
C LEU A 21 1.92 1.76 0.21
N ILE A 22 2.88 1.13 -0.46
CA ILE A 22 2.61 0.03 -1.37
C ILE A 22 2.04 -1.16 -0.62
N PHE A 23 2.52 -1.44 0.60
CA PHE A 23 2.00 -2.50 1.45
C PHE A 23 0.54 -2.24 1.89
N LYS A 24 0.20 -1.02 2.28
CA LYS A 24 -1.19 -0.66 2.61
C LYS A 24 -2.09 -0.75 1.38
N LEU A 25 -1.62 -0.27 0.24
CA LEU A 25 -2.38 -0.31 -1.01
C LEU A 25 -2.64 -1.74 -1.49
N ASP A 26 -1.69 -2.67 -1.29
CA ASP A 26 -1.90 -4.08 -1.63
C ASP A 26 -2.91 -4.76 -0.70
N GLN A 27 -2.91 -4.40 0.59
CA GLN A 27 -3.96 -4.86 1.52
C GLN A 27 -5.35 -4.36 1.12
N ASP A 28 -5.47 -3.08 0.76
CA ASP A 28 -6.74 -2.49 0.32
C ASP A 28 -7.23 -3.16 -0.97
N ARG A 29 -6.32 -3.44 -1.90
CA ARG A 29 -6.60 -4.19 -3.14
C ARG A 29 -7.10 -5.60 -2.84
N ALA A 30 -6.43 -6.33 -1.94
CA ALA A 30 -6.83 -7.68 -1.54
C ALA A 30 -8.20 -7.69 -0.86
N TRP A 31 -8.46 -6.73 0.03
CA TRP A 31 -9.77 -6.55 0.66
C TRP A 31 -10.85 -6.27 -0.38
N LEU A 32 -10.59 -5.39 -1.34
CA LEU A 32 -11.54 -5.09 -2.41
C LEU A 32 -11.89 -6.35 -3.20
N LEU A 33 -10.88 -7.13 -3.60
CA LEU A 33 -11.06 -8.37 -4.35
C LEU A 33 -11.89 -9.41 -3.56
N GLU A 34 -11.57 -9.62 -2.28
CA GLU A 34 -12.31 -10.56 -1.43
C GLU A 34 -13.80 -10.18 -1.32
N ASN A 35 -14.10 -8.88 -1.21
CA ASN A 35 -15.48 -8.42 -1.14
C ASN A 35 -16.21 -8.56 -2.49
N LEU A 36 -15.52 -8.39 -3.62
CA LEU A 36 -16.07 -8.66 -4.95
C LEU A 36 -16.37 -10.15 -5.14
N ASP A 37 -15.51 -11.04 -4.63
CA ASP A 37 -15.72 -12.49 -4.69
C ASP A 37 -16.90 -12.94 -3.81
N LYS A 38 -17.12 -12.26 -2.69
CA LYS A 38 -18.31 -12.43 -1.84
C LYS A 38 -19.60 -11.87 -2.48
N GLY A 39 -19.53 -11.28 -3.67
CA GLY A 39 -20.67 -10.74 -4.39
C GLY A 39 -21.17 -9.39 -3.87
N LYS A 40 -20.33 -8.62 -3.14
CA LYS A 40 -20.69 -7.27 -2.72
C LYS A 40 -20.69 -6.30 -3.90
N TRP A 41 -21.51 -5.25 -3.78
CA TRP A 41 -21.67 -4.18 -4.76
C TRP A 41 -21.93 -4.66 -6.19
N PRO A 42 -22.94 -5.52 -6.41
CA PRO A 42 -23.25 -6.06 -7.73
C PRO A 42 -23.49 -4.97 -8.78
N GLU A 43 -24.04 -3.82 -8.36
CA GLU A 43 -24.34 -2.66 -9.20
C GLU A 43 -23.11 -1.97 -9.80
N ILE A 44 -21.94 -2.06 -9.14
CA ILE A 44 -20.68 -1.42 -9.57
C ILE A 44 -19.51 -2.41 -9.63
N ARG A 45 -19.81 -3.72 -9.69
CA ARG A 45 -18.81 -4.79 -9.62
C ARG A 45 -17.78 -4.67 -10.74
N SER A 46 -18.23 -4.31 -11.94
CA SER A 46 -17.36 -4.19 -13.12
C SER A 46 -16.35 -3.04 -12.97
N GLU A 47 -16.81 -1.91 -12.45
CA GLU A 47 -16.03 -0.72 -12.18
C GLU A 47 -15.02 -0.97 -11.05
N LEU A 48 -15.44 -1.63 -9.97
CA LEU A 48 -14.57 -2.00 -8.86
C LEU A 48 -13.52 -3.06 -9.26
N ALA A 49 -13.88 -4.03 -10.11
CA ALA A 49 -12.91 -4.97 -10.68
C ALA A 49 -11.90 -4.26 -11.60
N ALA A 50 -12.34 -3.24 -12.35
CA ALA A 50 -11.42 -2.42 -13.14
C ALA A 50 -10.50 -1.58 -12.25
N LEU A 51 -11.00 -1.07 -11.12
CA LEU A 51 -10.20 -0.36 -10.12
C LEU A 51 -9.14 -1.27 -9.49
N GLU A 52 -9.54 -2.46 -9.01
CA GLU A 52 -8.62 -3.47 -8.46
C GLU A 52 -7.47 -3.74 -9.43
N ARG A 53 -7.77 -3.98 -10.71
CA ARG A 53 -6.75 -4.25 -11.74
C ARG A 53 -5.81 -3.07 -11.96
N LYS A 54 -6.32 -1.83 -11.90
CA LYS A 54 -5.48 -0.61 -11.99
C LYS A 54 -4.54 -0.51 -10.80
N ILE A 55 -5.01 -0.80 -9.59
CA ILE A 55 -4.20 -0.82 -8.37
C ILE A 55 -3.11 -1.90 -8.48
N SER A 56 -3.47 -3.10 -8.93
CA SER A 56 -2.53 -4.21 -9.16
C SER A 56 -1.39 -3.80 -10.11
N LYS A 57 -1.74 -3.18 -11.25
CA LYS A 57 -0.75 -2.68 -12.22
C LYS A 57 0.14 -1.58 -11.65
N LEU A 58 -0.41 -0.69 -10.83
CA LEU A 58 0.35 0.37 -10.18
C LEU A 58 1.38 -0.21 -9.20
N ILE A 59 0.97 -1.16 -8.36
CA ILE A 59 1.86 -1.83 -7.40
C ILE A 59 3.02 -2.50 -8.13
N ILE A 60 2.73 -3.28 -9.18
CA ILE A 60 3.76 -3.95 -10.00
C ILE A 60 4.71 -2.92 -10.61
N SER A 61 4.17 -1.88 -11.26
CA SER A 61 4.99 -0.82 -11.86
C SER A 61 5.90 -0.15 -10.83
N VAL A 62 5.38 0.17 -9.65
CA VAL A 62 6.19 0.79 -8.59
C VAL A 62 7.26 -0.18 -8.10
N GLN A 63 6.96 -1.46 -7.92
CA GLN A 63 7.94 -2.48 -7.52
C GLN A 63 9.04 -2.70 -8.57
N GLU A 64 8.69 -2.70 -9.86
CA GLU A 64 9.63 -2.83 -10.97
C GLU A 64 10.54 -1.61 -11.10
N ASN A 65 10.04 -0.41 -10.82
CA ASN A 65 10.81 0.84 -10.90
C ASN A 65 11.56 1.19 -9.59
N ASN A 66 11.30 0.49 -8.48
CA ASN A 66 12.04 0.64 -7.22
C ASN A 66 13.26 -0.29 -7.12
N VAL A 67 13.66 -0.94 -8.21
CA VAL A 67 14.94 -1.64 -8.26
C VAL A 67 16.04 -0.59 -8.21
N ASP A 68 16.72 -0.53 -7.05
CA ASP A 68 17.82 0.39 -6.71
C ASP A 68 18.71 0.75 -7.90
N ILE A 69 18.88 2.07 -8.14
CA ILE A 69 20.10 2.64 -8.73
C ILE A 69 21.05 2.95 -7.59
#